data_AF-A0AAV0YC45-F1
#
_entry.id   AF-A0AAV0YC45-F1
#
_cell.length_a   1.000
_cell.length_b   1.000
_cell.length_c   1.000
_cell.angle_alpha   90.00
_cell.angle_beta   90.00
_cell.angle_gamma   90.00
#
_symmetry.space_group_name_H-M   'P 1'
#
loop_
_entity.id
_entity.type
_entity.pdbx_description
1 polymer ?
#
loop_
_entity_poly.entity_id
_entity_poly.type
_entity_poly.pdbx_seq_one_letter_code
_entity_poly.pdbx_strand_id
1 'polypeptide(L)'
;MPKVKRKCVFNENLQKEYEFLKICVKPGIIDKIECIKCVAIFSIEHGGKSDITQHINTKPHKLAVESEKGNSERGLFMCARRQHNHSFISMDCTSQLIRKMYDKKFSCSRTKTKAIIVNVLYPYAYEKLKTYLSNANFVSILIDSSNHKDLKMIPILVRYFSPDSGLKTIILEFTDLPGETAEELTNYVWTLLKTWKIDKRVIALSADNTNTDFGGVILKRGKNNLFYRLKNNFGHHLIGVGCSAHILNNAIQTFLCLFK
;
A
#
# COMPACT_ATOMS: atom_id res chain seq x y z
N MET A 1 28.65 39.00 -37.39
CA MET A 1 27.72 37.88 -37.13
C MET A 1 27.52 37.73 -35.63
N PRO A 2 26.28 37.73 -35.10
CA PRO A 2 26.06 37.48 -33.68
C PRO A 2 26.51 36.05 -33.33
N LYS A 3 27.32 35.90 -32.27
CA LYS A 3 27.75 34.58 -31.78
C LYS A 3 26.52 33.77 -31.38
N VAL A 4 26.25 32.67 -32.08
CA VAL A 4 25.21 31.70 -31.71
C VAL A 4 25.57 31.12 -30.34
N LYS A 5 24.79 31.47 -29.31
CA LYS A 5 24.96 30.89 -27.97
C LYS A 5 24.59 29.41 -28.04
N ARG A 6 25.53 28.53 -27.72
CA ARG A 6 25.29 27.09 -27.62
C ARG A 6 24.34 26.82 -26.45
N LYS A 7 23.28 26.05 -26.69
CA LYS A 7 22.38 25.57 -25.64
C LYS A 7 23.07 24.50 -24.81
N CYS A 8 22.97 24.58 -23.49
CA CYS A 8 23.43 23.53 -22.60
C CYS A 8 22.36 22.41 -22.52
N VAL A 9 22.81 21.15 -22.54
CA VAL A 9 21.94 19.97 -22.49
C VAL A 9 22.31 19.15 -21.26
N PHE A 10 21.31 18.54 -20.63
CA PHE A 10 21.51 17.68 -19.48
C PHE A 10 22.11 16.34 -19.94
N ASN A 11 23.34 16.05 -19.50
CA ASN A 11 24.13 14.90 -19.92
C ASN A 11 24.40 13.92 -18.78
N GLU A 12 24.94 12.74 -19.08
CA GLU A 12 25.24 11.72 -18.08
C GLU A 12 26.22 12.19 -17.00
N ASN A 13 27.14 13.10 -17.32
CA ASN A 13 28.09 13.66 -16.35
C ASN A 13 27.36 14.52 -15.31
N LEU A 14 26.42 15.36 -15.75
CA LEU A 14 25.56 16.15 -14.86
C LEU A 14 24.58 15.27 -14.09
N GLN A 15 24.09 14.18 -14.68
CA GLN A 15 23.25 13.19 -13.98
C GLN A 15 24.03 12.50 -12.85
N LYS A 16 25.31 12.16 -13.05
CA LYS A 16 26.18 11.59 -12.02
C LYS A 16 26.51 12.60 -10.91
N GLU A 17 26.75 13.87 -11.27
CA GLU A 17 27.04 14.92 -10.29
C GLU A 17 25.79 15.33 -9.50
N TYR A 18 24.62 15.30 -10.14
CA TYR A 18 23.34 15.71 -9.56
C TYR A 18 22.30 14.60 -9.70
N GLU A 19 22.49 13.51 -8.96
CA GLU A 19 21.63 12.30 -9.00
C GLU A 19 20.14 12.57 -8.76
N PHE A 20 19.82 13.67 -8.06
CA PHE A 20 18.46 14.07 -7.74
C PHE A 20 17.72 14.80 -8.88
N LEU A 21 18.37 15.02 -10.02
CA LEU A 21 17.76 15.61 -11.22
C LEU A 21 17.46 14.52 -12.24
N LYS A 22 16.39 14.69 -13.01
CA LYS A 22 16.04 13.80 -14.13
C LYS A 22 15.41 14.59 -15.27
N ILE A 23 15.44 14.06 -16.49
CA ILE A 23 14.73 14.66 -17.62
C ILE A 23 13.22 14.56 -17.38
N CYS A 24 12.49 15.65 -17.59
CA CYS A 24 11.05 15.69 -17.44
C CYS A 24 10.38 14.98 -18.63
N VAL A 25 9.49 14.03 -18.35
CA VAL A 25 8.79 13.22 -19.38
C VAL A 25 7.32 13.67 -19.56
N LYS A 26 6.97 14.89 -19.12
CA LYS A 26 5.58 15.36 -19.17
C LYS A 26 5.21 15.81 -20.60
N PRO A 27 3.99 15.50 -21.09
CA PRO A 27 3.54 15.90 -22.42
C PRO A 27 3.61 17.43 -22.59
N GLY A 28 4.27 17.89 -23.66
CA GLY A 28 4.41 19.33 -23.95
C GLY A 28 5.58 20.04 -23.26
N ILE A 29 6.41 19.32 -22.48
CA ILE A 29 7.63 19.86 -21.89
C ILE A 29 8.84 19.15 -22.48
N ILE A 30 9.58 19.85 -23.35
CA ILE A 30 10.78 19.35 -24.03
C ILE A 30 12.01 20.01 -23.36
N ASP A 31 13.10 19.25 -23.19
CA ASP A 31 14.41 19.71 -22.69
C ASP A 31 14.45 20.36 -21.29
N LYS A 32 13.41 20.18 -20.47
CA LYS A 32 13.42 20.60 -19.06
C LYS A 32 13.79 19.45 -18.12
N ILE A 33 14.40 19.82 -17.01
CA ILE A 33 14.75 18.89 -15.94
C ILE A 33 13.79 19.03 -14.75
N GLU A 34 13.50 17.92 -14.10
CA GLU A 34 12.69 17.82 -12.89
C GLU A 34 13.60 17.46 -11.71
N CYS A 35 13.53 18.25 -10.64
CA CYS A 35 14.20 17.96 -9.38
C CYS A 35 13.35 17.01 -8.55
N ILE A 36 13.88 15.84 -8.19
CA ILE A 36 13.16 14.83 -7.40
C ILE A 36 12.90 15.32 -5.97
N LYS A 37 13.79 16.15 -5.43
CA LYS A 37 13.71 16.65 -4.03
C LYS A 37 12.56 17.62 -3.81
N CYS A 38 12.33 18.54 -4.75
CA CYS A 38 11.32 19.58 -4.60
C CYS A 38 10.27 19.61 -5.73
N VAL A 39 10.32 18.64 -6.65
CA VAL A 39 9.40 18.47 -7.80
C VAL A 39 9.38 19.69 -8.75
N ALA A 40 10.38 20.56 -8.64
CA ALA A 40 10.47 21.74 -9.49
C ALA A 40 10.94 21.36 -10.88
N ILE A 41 10.30 21.93 -11.91
CA ILE A 41 10.68 21.76 -13.31
C ILE A 41 11.31 23.06 -13.80
N PHE A 42 12.52 22.98 -14.35
CA PHE A 42 13.25 24.15 -14.84
C PHE A 42 14.15 23.80 -16.04
N SER A 43 14.58 24.83 -16.78
CA SER A 43 15.49 24.69 -17.93
C SER A 43 16.91 25.04 -17.52
N ILE A 44 17.89 24.39 -18.15
CA ILE A 44 19.32 24.67 -17.98
C ILE A 44 19.97 25.16 -19.29
N GLU A 45 19.16 25.52 -20.30
CA GLU A 45 19.65 25.83 -21.65
C GLU A 45 20.62 27.01 -21.70
N HIS A 46 20.50 27.95 -20.75
CA HIS A 46 21.21 29.23 -20.78
C HIS A 46 22.47 29.24 -19.90
N GLY A 47 22.38 28.73 -18.67
CA GLY A 47 23.44 28.76 -17.67
C GLY A 47 23.97 27.38 -17.27
N GLY A 48 23.37 26.30 -17.76
CA GLY A 48 23.84 24.93 -17.50
C GLY A 48 23.95 24.65 -15.99
N LYS A 49 25.19 24.40 -15.54
CA LYS A 49 25.51 24.18 -14.12
C LYS A 49 25.18 25.36 -13.21
N SER A 50 25.25 26.58 -13.73
CA SER A 50 24.87 27.78 -12.97
C SER A 50 23.38 27.79 -12.63
N ASP A 51 22.52 27.37 -13.57
CA ASP A 51 21.07 27.30 -13.36
C ASP A 51 20.71 26.25 -12.29
N ILE A 52 21.43 25.12 -12.29
CA ILE A 52 21.32 24.08 -11.25
C ILE A 52 21.75 24.64 -9.88
N THR A 53 22.86 25.37 -9.83
CA THR A 53 23.36 25.97 -8.58
C THR A 53 22.41 27.03 -8.04
N GLN A 54 21.80 27.82 -8.94
CA GLN A 54 20.78 28.79 -8.57
C GLN A 54 19.52 28.09 -8.05
N HIS A 55 19.09 27.01 -8.68
CA HIS A 55 17.99 26.16 -8.22
C HIS A 55 18.21 25.64 -6.79
N ILE A 56 19.38 25.04 -6.51
CA ILE A 56 19.74 24.52 -5.18
C ILE A 56 19.65 25.61 -4.11
N ASN A 57 20.00 26.85 -4.50
CA ASN A 57 19.97 28.00 -3.60
C ASN A 57 18.56 28.58 -3.37
N THR A 58 17.55 28.15 -4.12
CA THR A 58 16.18 28.64 -3.96
C THR A 58 15.58 28.20 -2.62
N LYS A 59 14.77 29.09 -2.04
CA LYS A 59 14.07 28.84 -0.77
C LYS A 59 13.22 27.54 -0.79
N PRO A 60 12.47 27.21 -1.86
CA PRO A 60 11.70 25.96 -1.93
C PRO A 60 12.58 24.72 -1.89
N HIS A 61 13.73 24.74 -2.58
CA HIS A 61 14.66 23.60 -2.58
C HIS A 61 15.27 23.38 -1.19
N LYS A 62 15.76 24.46 -0.54
CA LYS A 62 16.31 24.38 0.82
C LYS A 62 15.31 23.81 1.82
N LEU A 63 14.06 24.29 1.79
CA LEU A 63 12.98 23.78 2.65
C LEU A 63 12.65 22.31 2.38
N ALA A 64 12.66 21.88 1.12
CA ALA A 64 12.42 20.48 0.75
C ALA A 64 13.54 19.56 1.27
N VAL A 65 14.81 19.96 1.11
CA VAL A 65 15.97 19.20 1.60
C VAL A 65 16.01 19.16 3.14
N GLU A 66 15.69 20.25 3.82
CA GLU A 66 15.57 20.28 5.29
C GLU A 66 14.42 19.39 5.79
N SER A 67 13.30 19.35 5.04
CA SER A 67 12.18 18.49 5.38
C SER A 67 12.49 16.99 5.25
N GLU A 68 13.37 16.59 4.32
CA GLU A 68 13.87 15.22 4.22
C GLU A 68 14.74 14.82 5.42
N LYS A 69 15.64 15.70 5.88
CA LYS A 69 16.50 15.42 7.06
C LYS A 69 15.69 15.20 8.34
N GLY A 70 14.58 15.93 8.52
CA GLY A 70 13.68 15.76 9.65
C GLY A 70 12.70 14.58 9.55
N ASN A 71 12.66 13.89 8.40
CA ASN A 71 11.72 12.78 8.18
C ASN A 71 12.25 11.42 8.67
N SER A 72 13.55 11.25 8.92
CA SER A 72 14.11 9.97 9.40
C SER A 72 13.70 9.66 10.86
N GLU A 73 13.92 10.60 11.78
CA GLU A 73 13.53 10.46 13.20
C GLU A 73 12.00 10.45 13.38
N ARG A 74 11.30 11.30 12.62
CA ARG A 74 9.82 11.29 12.61
C ARG A 74 9.28 10.01 12.00
N GLY A 75 9.93 9.47 10.97
CA GLY A 75 9.61 8.18 10.37
C GLY A 75 9.75 7.03 11.36
N LEU A 76 10.80 7.03 12.19
CA LEU A 76 10.98 6.06 13.28
C LEU A 76 9.89 6.19 14.35
N PHE A 77 9.55 7.42 14.75
CA PHE A 77 8.45 7.70 15.69
C PHE A 77 7.08 7.23 15.13
N MET A 78 6.84 7.43 13.83
CA MET A 78 5.63 6.92 13.18
C MET A 78 5.63 5.39 13.06
N CYS A 79 6.77 4.77 12.79
CA CYS A 79 6.91 3.31 12.82
C CYS A 79 6.58 2.72 14.20
N ALA A 80 7.08 3.33 15.28
CA ALA A 80 6.75 2.91 16.64
C ALA A 80 5.25 3.08 16.95
N ARG A 81 4.63 4.21 16.58
CA ARG A 81 3.18 4.42 16.80
C ARG A 81 2.29 3.48 15.99
N ARG A 82 2.71 3.09 14.79
CA ARG A 82 2.03 2.04 14.01
C ARG A 82 2.00 0.72 14.78
N GLN A 83 3.07 0.35 15.47
CA GLN A 83 3.11 -0.88 16.28
C GLN A 83 2.08 -0.85 17.43
N HIS A 84 1.66 0.34 17.86
CA HIS A 84 0.66 0.55 18.90
C HIS A 84 -0.74 0.92 18.37
N ASN A 85 -0.99 0.80 17.06
CA ASN A 85 -2.30 1.04 16.43
C ASN A 85 -2.93 2.42 16.75
N HIS A 86 -2.12 3.46 16.90
CA HIS A 86 -2.65 4.81 17.17
C HIS A 86 -3.29 5.45 15.92
N SER A 87 -4.41 6.13 16.14
CA SER A 87 -5.08 6.89 15.07
C SER A 87 -4.25 8.09 14.60
N PHE A 88 -4.41 8.50 13.34
CA PHE A 88 -3.79 9.74 12.85
C PHE A 88 -4.32 10.99 13.57
N ILE A 89 -5.53 10.93 14.12
CA ILE A 89 -6.14 12.02 14.89
C ILE A 89 -5.34 12.25 16.20
N SER A 90 -4.81 11.18 16.80
CA SER A 90 -3.98 11.30 18.01
C SER A 90 -2.72 12.15 17.79
N MET A 91 -2.29 12.37 16.54
CA MET A 91 -1.12 13.20 16.26
C MET A 91 -1.36 14.69 16.47
N ASP A 92 -2.61 15.14 16.40
CA ASP A 92 -2.93 16.55 16.63
C ASP A 92 -2.70 16.91 18.10
N CYS A 93 -3.11 16.05 19.04
CA CYS A 93 -2.82 16.25 20.47
C CYS A 93 -1.36 15.89 20.83
N THR A 94 -0.83 14.79 20.30
CA THR A 94 0.54 14.33 20.60
C THR A 94 1.58 15.37 20.15
N SER A 95 1.39 15.96 18.97
CA SER A 95 2.32 17.00 18.49
C SER A 95 2.35 18.23 19.40
N GLN A 96 1.21 18.61 20.00
CA GLN A 96 1.16 19.69 20.98
C GLN A 96 1.85 19.30 22.30
N LEU A 97 1.68 18.06 22.74
CA LEU A 97 2.32 17.55 23.95
C LEU A 97 3.85 17.53 23.81
N ILE A 98 4.36 17.00 22.68
CA ILE A 98 5.80 16.97 22.39
C ILE A 98 6.37 18.39 22.33
N ARG A 99 5.64 19.35 21.75
CA ARG A 99 6.04 20.77 21.75
C ARG A 99 6.21 21.37 23.12
N LYS A 100 5.37 20.97 24.08
CA LYS A 100 5.43 21.50 25.45
C LYS A 100 6.52 20.82 26.27
N MET A 101 6.66 19.51 26.13
CA MET A 101 7.47 18.69 27.03
C MET A 101 8.91 18.48 26.56
N TYR A 102 9.16 18.43 25.25
CA TYR A 102 10.44 17.97 24.71
C TYR A 102 11.04 18.90 23.66
N ASP A 103 10.33 19.19 22.57
CA ASP A 103 10.84 19.99 21.45
C ASP A 103 9.83 21.04 21.00
N LYS A 104 10.04 22.30 21.42
CA LYS A 104 9.19 23.46 21.08
C LYS A 104 8.98 23.66 19.57
N LYS A 105 9.90 23.18 18.72
CA LYS A 105 9.83 23.31 17.25
C LYS A 105 9.18 22.10 16.59
N PHE A 106 8.79 21.07 17.35
CA PHE A 106 8.18 19.88 16.80
C PHE A 106 6.89 20.22 16.04
N SER A 107 6.80 19.76 14.80
CA SER A 107 5.64 20.00 13.95
C SER A 107 5.38 18.78 13.08
N CYS A 108 4.55 17.87 13.59
CA CYS A 108 4.08 16.69 12.87
C CYS A 108 2.66 16.32 13.33
N SER A 109 1.67 17.03 12.80
CA SER A 109 0.24 16.76 13.05
C SER A 109 -0.31 15.81 11.97
N ARG A 110 -1.64 15.65 11.89
CA ARG A 110 -2.28 14.67 11.00
C ARG A 110 -1.82 14.72 9.54
N THR A 111 -1.76 15.90 8.91
CA THR A 111 -1.42 16.02 7.47
C THR A 111 0.01 15.59 7.16
N LYS A 112 0.97 16.02 7.98
CA LYS A 112 2.38 15.62 7.83
C LYS A 112 2.56 14.14 8.11
N THR A 113 1.87 13.61 9.12
CA THR A 113 1.90 12.18 9.44
C THR A 113 1.37 11.34 8.28
N LYS A 114 0.22 11.73 7.71
CA LYS A 114 -0.35 11.06 6.53
C LYS A 114 0.64 11.10 5.36
N ALA A 115 1.25 12.24 5.08
CA ALA A 115 2.22 12.37 3.99
C ALA A 115 3.44 11.43 4.19
N ILE A 116 3.98 11.34 5.41
CA ILE A 116 5.09 10.41 5.72
C ILE A 116 4.66 8.95 5.49
N ILE A 117 3.47 8.57 5.97
CA ILE A 117 3.00 7.19 5.84
C ILE A 117 2.75 6.84 4.37
N VAL A 118 2.03 7.68 3.64
CA VAL A 118 1.63 7.40 2.25
C VAL A 118 2.81 7.48 1.29
N ASN A 119 3.73 8.45 1.47
CA ASN A 119 4.79 8.69 0.49
C ASN A 119 6.13 8.04 0.86
N VAL A 120 6.32 7.60 2.11
CA VAL A 120 7.59 7.01 2.57
C VAL A 120 7.41 5.59 3.07
N LEU A 121 6.56 5.37 4.08
CA LEU A 121 6.44 4.05 4.72
C LEU A 121 5.69 3.05 3.85
N TYR A 122 4.62 3.48 3.18
CA TYR A 122 3.80 2.61 2.33
C TYR A 122 4.59 2.06 1.13
N PRO A 123 5.30 2.87 0.32
CA PRO A 123 6.10 2.35 -0.80
C PRO A 123 7.16 1.35 -0.33
N TYR A 124 7.83 1.64 0.79
CA TYR A 124 8.80 0.71 1.37
C TYR A 124 8.15 -0.63 1.80
N ALA A 125 7.02 -0.56 2.52
CA ALA A 125 6.30 -1.75 2.96
C ALA A 125 5.76 -2.56 1.77
N TYR A 126 5.30 -1.89 0.72
CA TYR A 126 4.79 -2.47 -0.50
C TYR A 126 5.88 -3.24 -1.27
N GLU A 127 7.06 -2.63 -1.46
CA GLU A 127 8.20 -3.30 -2.10
C GLU A 127 8.70 -4.49 -1.27
N LYS A 128 8.76 -4.34 0.07
CA LYS A 128 9.08 -5.48 0.96
C LYS A 128 8.08 -6.62 0.84
N LEU A 129 6.78 -6.31 0.80
CA LEU A 129 5.73 -7.31 0.65
C LEU A 129 5.87 -8.05 -0.69
N LYS A 130 6.18 -7.36 -1.79
CA LYS A 130 6.50 -8.01 -3.07
C LYS A 130 7.67 -8.97 -2.95
N THR A 131 8.76 -8.59 -2.28
CA THR A 131 9.90 -9.48 -2.06
C THR A 131 9.51 -10.71 -1.26
N TYR A 132 8.78 -10.53 -0.15
CA TYR A 132 8.33 -11.65 0.69
C TYR A 132 7.40 -12.61 -0.07
N LEU A 133 6.43 -12.06 -0.81
CA LEU A 133 5.53 -12.87 -1.62
C LEU A 133 6.26 -13.53 -2.80
N SER A 134 7.30 -12.92 -3.37
CA SER A 134 8.11 -13.54 -4.43
C SER A 134 8.89 -14.75 -3.92
N ASN A 135 9.39 -14.69 -2.68
CA ASN A 135 10.13 -15.78 -2.05
C ASN A 135 9.21 -16.87 -1.46
N ALA A 136 7.92 -16.60 -1.29
CA ALA A 136 6.97 -17.58 -0.80
C ALA A 136 6.66 -18.62 -1.89
N ASN A 137 6.83 -19.90 -1.55
CA ASN A 137 6.47 -21.01 -2.44
C ASN A 137 4.95 -21.14 -2.59
N PHE A 138 4.24 -21.07 -1.47
CA PHE A 138 2.80 -21.22 -1.40
C PHE A 138 2.19 -20.16 -0.50
N VAL A 139 0.98 -19.74 -0.84
CA VAL A 139 0.22 -18.75 -0.07
C VAL A 139 -1.23 -19.20 0.11
N SER A 140 -1.84 -18.74 1.18
CA SER A 140 -3.27 -18.87 1.43
C SER A 140 -3.90 -17.48 1.47
N ILE A 141 -5.07 -17.35 0.86
CA ILE A 141 -5.84 -16.11 0.88
C ILE A 141 -6.90 -16.22 1.96
N LEU A 142 -7.05 -15.17 2.76
CA LEU A 142 -8.10 -15.04 3.74
C LEU A 142 -8.95 -13.83 3.37
N ILE A 143 -10.25 -14.04 3.28
CA ILE A 143 -11.21 -13.00 2.93
C ILE A 143 -12.20 -12.92 4.07
N ASP A 144 -12.49 -11.70 4.49
CA ASP A 144 -13.58 -11.41 5.38
C ASP A 144 -14.41 -10.30 4.75
N SER A 145 -15.67 -10.17 5.18
CA SER A 145 -16.55 -9.13 4.70
C SER A 145 -17.36 -8.54 5.84
N SER A 146 -17.36 -7.22 5.93
CA SER A 146 -18.13 -6.48 6.92
C SER A 146 -19.03 -5.49 6.21
N ASN A 147 -20.31 -5.49 6.60
CA ASN A 147 -21.28 -4.53 6.09
C ASN A 147 -21.32 -3.32 7.04
N HIS A 148 -21.10 -2.11 6.50
CA HIS A 148 -21.30 -0.86 7.22
C HIS A 148 -22.27 0.03 6.42
N LYS A 149 -23.55 -0.02 6.79
CA LYS A 149 -24.65 0.54 5.98
C LYS A 149 -24.66 -0.11 4.60
N ASP A 150 -24.62 0.68 3.53
CA ASP A 150 -24.63 0.22 2.14
C ASP A 150 -23.23 -0.10 1.60
N LEU A 151 -22.17 0.11 2.40
CA LEU A 151 -20.79 -0.17 2.00
C LEU A 151 -20.32 -1.51 2.58
N LYS A 152 -19.87 -2.39 1.68
CA LYS A 152 -19.25 -3.66 2.06
C LYS A 152 -17.74 -3.54 2.04
N MET A 153 -17.14 -3.58 3.22
CA MET A 153 -15.69 -3.52 3.40
C MET A 153 -15.13 -4.94 3.35
N ILE A 154 -14.14 -5.14 2.48
CA ILE A 154 -13.57 -6.45 2.18
C ILE A 154 -12.05 -6.40 2.41
N PRO A 155 -11.59 -6.78 3.62
CA PRO A 155 -10.19 -7.08 3.83
C PRO A 155 -9.80 -8.38 3.11
N ILE A 156 -8.75 -8.30 2.31
CA ILE A 156 -8.10 -9.47 1.72
C ILE A 156 -6.73 -9.60 2.37
N LEU A 157 -6.50 -10.71 3.06
CA LEU A 157 -5.23 -11.02 3.70
C LEU A 157 -4.53 -12.16 2.96
N VAL A 158 -3.21 -12.10 2.97
CA VAL A 158 -2.35 -13.17 2.49
C VAL A 158 -1.59 -13.77 3.66
N ARG A 159 -1.60 -15.10 3.72
CA ARG A 159 -0.84 -15.88 4.69
C ARG A 159 0.22 -16.69 3.95
N TYR A 160 1.45 -16.59 4.40
CA TYR A 160 2.60 -17.30 3.83
C TYR A 160 3.55 -17.75 4.92
N PHE A 161 4.39 -18.72 4.61
CA PHE A 161 5.44 -19.20 5.49
C PHE A 161 6.78 -18.56 5.10
N SER A 162 7.49 -18.00 6.08
CA SER A 162 8.85 -17.50 5.96
C SER A 162 9.75 -18.39 6.81
N PRO A 163 10.84 -18.96 6.24
CA PRO A 163 11.77 -19.80 7.01
C PRO A 163 12.34 -19.09 8.25
N ASP A 164 12.60 -17.78 8.15
CA ASP A 164 13.23 -17.00 9.22
C ASP A 164 12.24 -16.61 10.33
N SER A 165 10.95 -16.49 10.02
CA SER A 165 9.99 -15.82 10.89
C SER A 165 8.66 -16.56 11.10
N GLY A 166 8.58 -17.78 10.56
CA GLY A 166 7.44 -18.67 10.62
C GLY A 166 6.24 -18.21 9.77
N LEU A 167 5.05 -18.53 10.24
CA LEU A 167 3.80 -18.18 9.56
C LEU A 167 3.50 -16.68 9.73
N LYS A 168 3.32 -15.98 8.62
CA LYS A 168 2.94 -14.56 8.59
C LYS A 168 1.59 -14.39 7.92
N THR A 169 0.76 -13.51 8.48
CA THR A 169 -0.50 -13.06 7.88
C THR A 169 -0.45 -11.54 7.75
N ILE A 170 -0.65 -11.02 6.55
CA ILE A 170 -0.54 -9.59 6.23
C ILE A 170 -1.75 -9.19 5.39
N ILE A 171 -2.24 -7.96 5.57
CA ILE A 171 -3.27 -7.38 4.71
C ILE A 171 -2.67 -7.15 3.33
N LEU A 172 -3.24 -7.79 2.32
CA LEU A 172 -2.87 -7.61 0.92
C LEU A 172 -3.58 -6.40 0.32
N GLU A 173 -4.88 -6.29 0.61
CA GLU A 173 -5.75 -5.23 0.09
C GLU A 173 -6.90 -4.96 1.07
N PHE A 174 -7.40 -3.73 1.08
CA PHE A 174 -8.58 -3.35 1.85
C PHE A 174 -9.46 -2.44 1.01
N THR A 175 -10.56 -2.98 0.49
CA THR A 175 -11.43 -2.27 -0.46
C THR A 175 -12.87 -2.22 0.05
N ASP A 176 -13.59 -1.21 -0.39
CA ASP A 176 -15.04 -1.22 -0.46
C ASP A 176 -15.49 -1.72 -1.86
N LEU A 177 -16.48 -2.61 -1.89
CA LEU A 177 -17.15 -3.01 -3.14
C LEU A 177 -18.62 -2.59 -3.08
N PRO A 178 -19.18 -2.01 -4.16
CA PRO A 178 -20.58 -1.57 -4.20
C PRO A 178 -21.57 -2.73 -4.40
N GLY A 179 -21.09 -3.90 -4.84
CA GLY A 179 -21.91 -5.07 -5.17
C GLY A 179 -21.59 -6.27 -4.28
N GLU A 180 -22.61 -7.09 -4.02
CA GLU A 180 -22.52 -8.27 -3.14
C GLU A 180 -22.33 -9.59 -3.90
N THR A 181 -22.26 -9.57 -5.23
CA THR A 181 -22.31 -10.80 -5.99
C THR A 181 -20.99 -11.58 -5.86
N ALA A 182 -21.11 -12.91 -5.77
CA ALA A 182 -19.94 -13.79 -5.77
C ALA A 182 -19.07 -13.60 -7.02
N GLU A 183 -19.66 -13.14 -8.13
CA GLU A 183 -18.96 -12.87 -9.39
C GLU A 183 -18.07 -11.64 -9.33
N GLU A 184 -18.59 -10.50 -8.86
CA GLU A 184 -17.82 -9.27 -8.70
C GLU A 184 -16.64 -9.48 -7.75
N LEU A 185 -16.90 -10.14 -6.61
CA LEU A 185 -15.86 -10.47 -5.64
C LEU A 185 -14.81 -11.41 -6.25
N THR A 186 -15.23 -12.43 -7.00
CA THR A 186 -14.30 -13.35 -7.68
C THR A 186 -13.42 -12.61 -8.68
N ASN A 187 -14.01 -11.76 -9.52
CA ASN A 187 -13.28 -11.02 -10.55
C ASN A 187 -12.28 -10.04 -9.94
N TYR A 188 -12.67 -9.37 -8.86
CA TYR A 188 -11.79 -8.47 -8.11
C TYR A 188 -10.60 -9.23 -7.50
N VAL A 189 -10.87 -10.30 -6.75
CA VAL A 189 -9.83 -11.13 -6.12
C VAL A 189 -8.90 -11.70 -7.18
N TRP A 190 -9.43 -12.23 -8.28
CA TRP A 190 -8.62 -12.80 -9.36
C TRP A 190 -7.68 -11.77 -10.01
N THR A 191 -8.18 -10.56 -10.25
CA THR A 191 -7.38 -9.45 -10.80
C THR A 191 -6.28 -9.03 -9.83
N LEU A 192 -6.60 -8.98 -8.53
CA LEU A 192 -5.63 -8.71 -7.47
C LEU A 192 -4.52 -9.78 -7.46
N LEU A 193 -4.86 -11.07 -7.46
CA LEU A 193 -3.88 -12.16 -7.46
C LEU A 193 -2.94 -12.11 -8.67
N LYS A 194 -3.46 -11.76 -9.84
CA LYS A 194 -2.64 -11.56 -11.06
C LYS A 194 -1.73 -10.34 -10.95
N THR A 195 -2.22 -9.24 -10.40
CA THR A 195 -1.45 -8.00 -10.18
C THR A 195 -0.24 -8.26 -9.29
N TRP A 196 -0.45 -9.05 -8.23
CA TRP A 196 0.60 -9.46 -7.30
C TRP A 196 1.44 -10.66 -7.78
N LYS A 197 1.11 -11.26 -8.93
CA LYS A 197 1.80 -12.44 -9.51
C LYS A 197 1.86 -13.63 -8.52
N ILE A 198 0.78 -13.86 -7.79
CA ILE A 198 0.66 -14.96 -6.81
C ILE A 198 -0.40 -16.00 -7.20
N ASP A 199 -1.12 -15.79 -8.30
CA ASP A 199 -2.19 -16.65 -8.81
C ASP A 199 -1.78 -18.13 -8.90
N LYS A 200 -0.57 -18.45 -9.36
CA LYS A 200 -0.11 -19.84 -9.47
C LYS A 200 0.29 -20.50 -8.15
N ARG A 201 0.39 -19.73 -7.06
CA ARG A 201 0.93 -20.17 -5.76
C ARG A 201 -0.13 -20.23 -4.66
N VAL A 202 -1.36 -19.83 -4.96
CA VAL A 202 -2.47 -19.89 -4.00
C VAL A 202 -2.91 -21.35 -3.83
N ILE A 203 -2.80 -21.89 -2.62
CA ILE A 203 -3.20 -23.27 -2.31
C ILE A 203 -4.50 -23.37 -1.53
N ALA A 204 -4.87 -22.31 -0.81
CA ALA A 204 -6.04 -22.31 0.04
C ALA A 204 -6.75 -20.95 0.08
N LEU A 205 -8.06 -21.02 0.25
CA LEU A 205 -8.96 -19.91 0.53
C LEU A 205 -9.60 -20.13 1.90
N SER A 206 -9.50 -19.13 2.78
CA SER A 206 -10.24 -19.08 4.03
C SER A 206 -11.25 -17.95 3.96
N ALA A 207 -12.51 -18.24 4.26
CA ALA A 207 -13.58 -17.24 4.24
C ALA A 207 -14.69 -17.61 5.23
N ASP A 208 -15.70 -16.76 5.39
CA ASP A 208 -16.87 -17.12 6.18
C ASP A 208 -17.67 -18.23 5.48
N ASN A 209 -18.58 -18.89 6.21
CA ASN A 209 -19.37 -20.00 5.65
C ASN A 209 -20.69 -19.53 5.02
N THR A 210 -20.77 -18.27 4.58
CA THR A 210 -21.98 -17.75 3.94
C THR A 210 -22.19 -18.41 2.58
N ASN A 211 -23.40 -18.22 2.04
CA ASN A 211 -23.74 -18.74 0.72
C ASN A 211 -22.88 -18.11 -0.38
N THR A 212 -22.52 -16.83 -0.24
CA THR A 212 -21.69 -16.11 -1.21
C THR A 212 -20.27 -16.67 -1.26
N ASP A 213 -19.72 -17.11 -0.12
CA ASP A 213 -18.34 -17.57 -0.02
C ASP A 213 -18.17 -19.06 -0.32
N PHE A 214 -18.90 -19.94 0.38
CA PHE A 214 -18.80 -21.40 0.24
C PHE A 214 -20.10 -22.11 -0.18
N GLY A 215 -21.22 -21.39 -0.37
CA GLY A 215 -22.48 -21.99 -0.80
C GLY A 215 -23.29 -22.66 0.32
N GLY A 216 -22.99 -22.37 1.60
CA GLY A 216 -23.72 -22.88 2.76
C GLY A 216 -23.32 -24.30 3.22
N VAL A 217 -23.70 -24.64 4.47
CA VAL A 217 -23.23 -25.85 5.19
C VAL A 217 -23.68 -27.17 4.54
N ILE A 218 -24.84 -27.19 3.88
CA ILE A 218 -25.51 -28.44 3.48
C ILE A 218 -25.14 -28.87 2.05
N LEU A 219 -24.59 -27.99 1.21
CA LEU A 219 -24.30 -28.32 -0.18
C LEU A 219 -23.07 -27.55 -0.69
N LYS A 220 -21.89 -28.19 -0.62
CA LYS A 220 -20.76 -27.88 -1.52
C LYS A 220 -21.09 -28.13 -3.02
N ARG A 221 -22.37 -28.04 -3.42
CA ARG A 221 -22.90 -28.25 -4.77
C ARG A 221 -23.28 -26.94 -5.47
N GLY A 222 -23.45 -25.85 -4.73
CA GLY A 222 -23.70 -24.54 -5.32
C GLY A 222 -22.52 -24.13 -6.21
N LYS A 223 -22.78 -23.79 -7.48
CA LYS A 223 -21.75 -23.34 -8.43
C LYS A 223 -21.54 -21.82 -8.40
N ASN A 224 -22.47 -21.09 -7.76
CA ASN A 224 -22.45 -19.63 -7.71
C ASN A 224 -21.95 -19.12 -6.35
N ASN A 225 -20.71 -19.45 -6.00
CA ASN A 225 -20.01 -18.92 -4.82
C ASN A 225 -18.55 -18.63 -5.16
N LEU A 226 -17.91 -17.83 -4.32
CA LEU A 226 -16.53 -17.38 -4.46
C LEU A 226 -15.57 -18.56 -4.59
N PHE A 227 -15.66 -19.55 -3.69
CA PHE A 227 -14.75 -20.68 -3.68
C PHE A 227 -14.83 -21.51 -4.97
N TYR A 228 -16.04 -21.86 -5.42
CA TYR A 228 -16.24 -22.66 -6.63
C TYR A 228 -15.77 -21.91 -7.88
N ARG A 229 -16.10 -20.61 -7.99
CA ARG A 229 -15.68 -19.78 -9.12
C ARG A 229 -14.16 -19.60 -9.16
N LEU A 230 -13.53 -19.29 -8.02
CA LEU A 230 -12.07 -19.23 -7.93
C LEU A 230 -11.42 -20.58 -8.25
N LYS A 231 -11.97 -21.68 -7.74
CA LYS A 231 -11.48 -23.02 -8.04
C LYS A 231 -11.48 -23.34 -9.54
N ASN A 232 -12.46 -22.84 -10.30
CA ASN A 232 -12.47 -23.02 -11.76
C ASN A 232 -11.42 -22.16 -12.48
N ASN A 233 -11.06 -21.01 -11.90
CA ASN A 233 -10.01 -20.14 -12.44
C ASN A 233 -8.61 -20.73 -12.19
N PHE A 234 -8.43 -21.46 -11.08
CA PHE A 234 -7.19 -22.17 -10.80
C PHE A 234 -7.13 -23.47 -11.60
N GLY A 235 -5.98 -23.72 -12.25
CA GLY A 235 -5.70 -24.98 -12.94
C GLY A 235 -5.28 -26.12 -12.00
N HIS A 236 -5.41 -25.93 -10.69
CA HIS A 236 -4.96 -26.85 -9.64
C HIS A 236 -5.94 -26.90 -8.48
N HIS A 237 -5.74 -27.87 -7.59
CA HIS A 237 -6.64 -28.08 -6.45
C HIS A 237 -6.54 -26.95 -5.42
N LEU A 238 -7.63 -26.21 -5.22
CA LEU A 238 -7.78 -25.19 -4.18
C LEU A 238 -8.44 -25.77 -2.92
N ILE A 239 -7.85 -25.55 -1.75
CA ILE A 239 -8.40 -25.98 -0.45
C ILE A 239 -9.31 -24.87 0.11
N GLY A 240 -10.56 -25.22 0.43
CA GLY A 240 -11.50 -24.30 1.09
C GLY A 240 -11.54 -24.54 2.59
N VAL A 241 -11.28 -23.50 3.38
CA VAL A 241 -11.30 -23.52 4.85
C VAL A 241 -12.35 -22.54 5.37
N GLY A 242 -13.32 -23.05 6.13
CA GLY A 242 -14.34 -22.20 6.74
C GLY A 242 -13.81 -21.42 7.95
N CYS A 243 -14.41 -20.25 8.22
CA CYS A 243 -14.09 -19.44 9.38
C CYS A 243 -14.49 -20.15 10.69
N SER A 244 -13.50 -20.48 11.53
CA SER A 244 -13.73 -21.14 12.82
C SER A 244 -14.54 -20.27 13.78
N ALA A 245 -14.35 -18.95 13.77
CA ALA A 245 -15.12 -18.04 14.61
C ALA A 245 -16.61 -18.04 14.24
N HIS A 246 -16.93 -18.08 12.95
CA HIS A 246 -18.30 -18.17 12.48
C HIS A 246 -18.94 -19.53 12.85
N ILE A 247 -18.20 -20.63 12.70
CA ILE A 247 -18.65 -21.96 13.12
C ILE A 247 -18.99 -21.98 14.61
N LEU A 248 -18.09 -21.45 15.45
CA LEU A 248 -18.29 -21.39 16.89
C LEU A 248 -19.48 -20.49 17.27
N ASN A 249 -19.60 -19.32 16.66
CA ASN A 249 -20.73 -18.41 16.87
C ASN A 249 -22.06 -19.10 16.54
N ASN A 250 -22.13 -19.78 15.39
CA ASN A 250 -23.36 -20.46 14.98
C ASN A 250 -23.70 -21.63 15.90
N ALA A 251 -22.71 -22.40 16.35
CA ALA A 251 -22.91 -23.47 17.32
C ALA A 251 -23.52 -22.95 18.63
N ILE A 252 -23.00 -21.82 19.15
CA ILE A 252 -23.52 -21.18 20.37
C ILE A 252 -24.94 -20.65 20.14
N GLN A 253 -25.20 -19.97 19.02
CA GLN A 253 -26.53 -19.44 18.71
C GLN A 253 -27.58 -20.55 18.58
N THR A 254 -27.26 -21.63 17.87
CA THR A 254 -28.15 -22.79 17.73
C THR A 254 -28.43 -23.44 19.09
N PHE A 255 -27.40 -23.61 19.92
CA PHE A 255 -27.58 -24.14 21.28
C PHE A 255 -28.54 -23.26 22.09
N LEU A 256 -28.32 -21.94 22.12
CA LEU A 256 -29.19 -21.01 22.87
C LEU A 256 -30.63 -20.99 22.36
N CYS A 257 -30.86 -21.16 21.05
CA CYS A 257 -32.21 -21.27 20.49
C CYS A 257 -32.95 -22.53 20.93
N LEU A 258 -32.27 -23.58 21.39
CA LEU A 258 -32.91 -24.78 21.93
C LEU A 258 -33.45 -24.57 23.37
N PHE A 259 -33.05 -23.50 24.05
CA PHE A 259 -33.48 -23.16 25.42
C PHE A 259 -34.49 -22.00 25.47
N LYS A 260 -34.98 -21.54 24.31
CA LYS A 260 -36.09 -20.58 24.21
C LYS A 260 -37.33 -21.30 23.71
#